data_AF-A0A1F2TNL6-F1
#
_entry.id   AF-A0A1F2TNL6-F1
#
_cell.length_a   1.000
_cell.length_b   1.000
_cell.length_c   1.000
_cell.angle_alpha   90.00
_cell.angle_beta   90.00
_cell.angle_gamma   90.00
#
_symmetry.space_group_name_H-M   'P 1'
#
loop_
_entity.id
_entity.type
_entity.pdbx_description
1 polymer ?
#
loop_
_entity_poly.entity_id
_entity_poly.type
_entity_poly.pdbx_seq_one_letter_code
_entity_poly.pdbx_strand_id
1 'polypeptide(L)' 'MKAAELRDLGPDELGTKERELVDQLFRMRIQKSMGQLEAPDKMRTVRRDLARVKTVARQKRER' A
#
# COMPACT_ATOMS: atom_id res chain seq x y z
N MET A 1 4.15 -1.42 -7.07
CA MET A 1 3.09 -2.04 -7.92
C MET A 1 2.77 -1.17 -9.14
N LYS A 2 2.35 -1.76 -10.26
CA LYS A 2 1.80 -0.99 -11.40
C LYS A 2 0.30 -0.76 -11.17
N ALA A 3 -0.19 0.44 -11.52
CA ALA A 3 -1.59 0.81 -11.33
C ALA A 3 -2.58 -0.02 -12.20
N ALA A 4 -2.09 -0.66 -13.26
CA ALA A 4 -2.87 -1.54 -14.12
C ALA A 4 -3.35 -2.79 -13.36
N GLU A 5 -2.45 -3.47 -12.65
CA GLU A 5 -2.78 -4.68 -11.87
C GLU A 5 -3.77 -4.39 -10.72
N LEU A 6 -3.76 -3.16 -10.20
CA LEU A 6 -4.72 -2.72 -9.18
C LEU A 6 -6.11 -2.46 -9.75
N ARG A 7 -6.24 -2.14 -11.04
CA ARG A 7 -7.55 -1.93 -11.68
C ARG A 7 -8.25 -3.24 -12.01
N ASP A 8 -7.50 -4.30 -12.30
CA ASP A 8 -8.06 -5.63 -12.54
C ASP A 8 -8.57 -6.31 -11.25
N LEU A 9 -8.00 -6.00 -10.09
CA LEU A 9 -8.43 -6.54 -8.79
C LEU A 9 -9.83 -6.05 -8.36
N GLY A 10 -10.65 -6.92 -7.79
CA GLY A 10 -11.99 -6.58 -7.30
C GLY A 10 -11.99 -5.52 -6.18
N PRO A 11 -13.13 -4.84 -5.92
CA PRO A 11 -13.24 -3.86 -4.84
C PRO A 11 -12.91 -4.44 -3.46
N ASP A 12 -13.29 -5.69 -3.19
CA ASP A 12 -12.95 -6.40 -1.95
C ASP A 12 -11.45 -6.72 -1.84
N GLU A 13 -10.83 -7.15 -2.94
CA GLU A 13 -9.39 -7.42 -2.98
C GLU A 13 -8.55 -6.15 -2.76
N LEU A 14 -9.01 -5.00 -3.28
CA LEU A 14 -8.39 -3.70 -3.03
C LEU A 14 -8.41 -3.34 -1.55
N GLY A 15 -9.52 -3.60 -0.85
CA GLY A 15 -9.64 -3.39 0.60
C GLY A 15 -8.71 -4.30 1.41
N THR A 16 -8.60 -5.58 1.03
CA THR A 16 -7.66 -6.52 1.65
C THR A 16 -6.21 -6.08 1.47
N LYS A 17 -5.85 -5.68 0.24
CA LYS A 17 -4.50 -5.22 -0.10
C LYS A 17 -4.14 -3.91 0.60
N GLU A 18 -5.11 -3.02 0.82
CA GLU A 18 -4.93 -1.82 1.63
C GLU A 18 -4.51 -2.18 3.06
N ARG A 19 -5.22 -3.13 3.70
CA ARG A 19 -4.91 -3.57 5.06
C ARG A 19 -3.51 -4.19 5.16
N GLU A 20 -3.15 -5.07 4.23
CA GLU A 20 -1.81 -5.66 4.17
C GLU A 20 -0.71 -4.61 4.04
N LEU A 21 -0.90 -3.61 3.17
CA LEU A 21 0.07 -2.52 2.98
C LEU A 21 0.20 -1.63 4.23
N VAL A 22 -0.91 -1.41 4.96
CA VAL A 22 -0.90 -0.67 6.24
C VAL A 22 -0.14 -1.44 7.31
N ASP A 23 -0.38 -2.74 7.45
CA ASP A 23 0.35 -3.59 8.40
C ASP A 23 1.84 -3.67 8.07
N GLN A 24 2.19 -3.76 6.78
CA GLN A 24 3.57 -3.73 6.33
C GLN A 24 4.24 -2.39 6.67
N LEU A 25 3.53 -1.27 6.50
CA LEU A 25 3.98 0.06 6.91
C LEU A 25 4.18 0.17 8.42
N PHE A 26 3.31 -0.46 9.22
CA PHE A 26 3.41 -0.49 10.66
C PHE A 26 4.65 -1.26 11.13
N ARG A 27 4.88 -2.46 10.57
CA ARG A 27 6.09 -3.25 10.81
C ARG A 27 7.36 -2.48 10.41
N MET A 28 7.34 -1.82 9.25
CA MET A 28 8.47 -0.97 8.80
C MET A 28 8.69 0.25 9.71
N ARG A 29 7.63 0.84 10.29
CA ARG A 29 7.76 1.92 11.28
C ARG A 29 8.39 1.42 12.57
N ILE A 30 8.02 0.22 13.02
CA ILE A 30 8.64 -0.40 14.20
C ILE A 30 10.11 -0.67 13.92
N GLN A 31 10.46 -1.29 12.78
CA GLN A 31 11.85 -1.51 12.37
C GLN A 31 12.64 -0.19 12.26
N LYS A 32 12.00 0.88 11.76
CA LYS A 32 12.57 2.23 11.77
C LYS A 32 12.90 2.70 13.17
N SER A 33 11.96 2.52 14.10
CA SER A 33 12.11 2.94 15.50
C SER A 33 13.16 2.11 16.24
N MET A 34 13.37 0.85 15.86
CA MET A 34 14.44 0.00 16.38
C MET A 34 15.84 0.35 15.84
N GLY A 35 15.96 1.33 14.93
CA GLY A 35 17.25 1.79 14.41
C GLY A 35 17.87 0.92 13.31
N GLN A 36 17.23 -0.19 12.92
CA GLN A 36 17.65 -1.09 11.84
C GLN A 36 16.92 -0.77 10.53
N LEU A 37 16.94 0.49 10.10
CA LEU A 37 16.30 0.87 8.84
C LEU A 37 17.20 0.54 7.65
N GLU A 38 17.27 -0.73 7.26
CA GLU A 38 18.10 -1.20 6.14
C GLU A 38 17.64 -0.66 4.76
N ALA A 39 16.40 -0.16 4.64
CA ALA A 39 15.85 0.27 3.35
C ALA A 39 14.80 1.40 3.44
N PRO A 40 15.23 2.68 3.61
CA PRO A 40 14.33 3.84 3.57
C PRO A 40 13.52 3.95 2.27
N ASP A 41 14.07 3.47 1.14
CA ASP A 41 13.39 3.46 -0.16
C ASP A 41 12.15 2.56 -0.20
N LYS A 42 12.17 1.42 0.50
CA LYS A 42 10.99 0.53 0.59
C LYS A 42 9.82 1.25 1.25
N MET A 43 10.08 2.07 2.27
CA MET A 43 9.04 2.84 2.96
C MET A 43 8.39 3.92 2.06
N ARG A 44 9.14 4.48 1.11
CA ARG A 44 8.61 5.40 0.08
C ARG A 44 7.76 4.64 -0.94
N THR A 45 8.20 3.46 -1.36
CA THR A 45 7.48 2.62 -2.33
C THR A 45 6.16 2.12 -1.76
N VAL A 46 6.14 1.58 -0.54
CA VAL A 46 4.91 1.10 0.12
C VAL A 46 3.89 2.22 0.32
N ARG A 47 4.33 3.44 0.69
CA ARG A 47 3.44 4.61 0.78
C ARG A 47 2.81 4.97 -0.57
N ARG A 48 3.59 4.92 -1.66
CA ARG A 48 3.06 5.19 -3.01
C ARG A 48 2.09 4.10 -3.47
N ASP A 49 2.38 2.85 -3.14
CA ASP A 49 1.49 1.74 -3.49
C ASP A 49 0.17 1.83 -2.71
N LEU A 50 0.20 2.17 -1.42
CA LEU A 50 -1.02 2.45 -0.63
C LEU A 50 -1.85 3.59 -1.22
N ALA A 51 -1.19 4.68 -1.63
CA ALA A 51 -1.89 5.81 -2.27
C ALA A 51 -2.57 5.38 -3.58
N ARG A 52 -1.90 4.58 -4.41
CA ARG A 52 -2.46 4.05 -5.66
C ARG A 52 -3.67 3.16 -5.41
N VAL A 53 -3.61 2.25 -4.43
CA VAL A 53 -4.74 1.38 -4.04
C VAL A 53 -5.94 2.23 -3.64
N LYS A 54 -5.74 3.23 -2.76
CA LYS A 54 -6.80 4.16 -2.34
C LYS A 54 -7.41 4.93 -3.51
N THR A 55 -6.58 5.41 -4.44
CA THR A 55 -7.07 6.12 -5.63
C THR A 55 -7.91 5.21 -6.52
N VAL A 56 -7.48 3.97 -6.78
CA VAL A 56 -8.23 3.01 -7.60
C VAL A 56 -9.52 2.58 -6.90
N ALA A 57 -9.49 2.30 -5.60
CA ALA A 57 -10.68 1.98 -4.81
C ALA A 57 -11.71 3.12 -4.87
N ARG A 58 -11.26 4.37 -4.76
CA ARG A 58 -12.12 5.56 -4.92
C ARG A 58 -12.67 5.67 -6.34
N GLN A 59 -11.84 5.48 -7.37
CA GLN A 59 -12.29 5.49 -8.78
C GLN A 59 -13.34 4.42 -9.07
N LYS A 60 -13.26 3.25 -8.44
CA LYS A 60 -14.27 2.18 -8.57
C LYS A 60 -15.56 2.49 -7.80
N ARG A 61 -15.50 3.26 -6.72
CA ARG A 61 -16.68 3.67 -5.94
C ARG A 61 -17.45 4.83 -6.58
N GLU A 62 -16.76 5.70 -7.31
CA GLU A 62 -17.36 6.84 -8.04
C GLU A 62 -17.82 6.49 -9.46
N ARG A 63 -17.67 5.24 -9.91
CA ARG A 63 -18.19 4.72 -11.19
C ARG A 63 -19.46 3.94 -10.98
#